data_AF-A0A969PJ71-F1
#
_entry.id   AF-A0A969PJ71-F1
#
_cell.length_a   1.000
_cell.length_b   1.000
_cell.length_c   1.000
_cell.angle_alpha   90.00
_cell.angle_beta   90.00
_cell.angle_gamma   90.00
#
_symmetry.space_group_name_H-M   'P 1'
#
loop_
_entity.id
_entity.type
_entity.pdbx_description
1 polymer ?
#
loop_
_entity_poly.entity_id
_entity_poly.type
_entity_poly.pdbx_seq_one_letter_code
_entity_poly.pdbx_strand_id
1 'polypeptide(L)'
;MFNPLQTPHSGYHWDGSSDRFFEGWYYRLTLPSGGQTFGFMYSIDDPIGSQSYSGGAAQILGANDEYLYRTFPDVQRFWARRDRLGLGHWGKTESSLKSQLLEPTLFQRQIKEGYQATATLNQGFICDRAKQNYCRWYYIIEPIYGVGR
;
A
#
# COMPACT_ATOMS: atom_id res chain seq x y z
N MET A 1 18.57 -5.58 15.65
CA MET A 1 18.85 -4.21 16.13
C MET A 1 17.53 -3.51 16.33
N PHE A 2 17.33 -2.85 17.47
CA PHE A 2 16.13 -2.08 17.79
C PHE A 2 16.14 -0.78 16.99
N ASN A 3 15.10 -0.50 16.20
CA ASN A 3 14.94 0.78 15.51
C ASN A 3 13.96 1.65 16.32
N PRO A 4 14.44 2.63 17.10
CA PRO A 4 13.59 3.44 17.97
C PRO A 4 12.57 4.32 17.21
N LEU A 5 12.75 4.47 15.89
CA LEU A 5 11.85 5.22 15.00
C LEU A 5 10.83 4.32 14.28
N GLN A 6 10.94 3.00 14.42
CA GLN A 6 9.91 2.11 13.91
C GLN A 6 8.64 2.28 14.75
N THR A 7 7.53 2.58 14.09
CA THR A 7 6.21 2.60 14.75
C THR A 7 5.96 1.22 15.37
N PRO A 8 5.63 1.14 16.67
CA PRO A 8 5.23 -0.12 17.29
C PRO A 8 4.01 -0.72 16.60
N HIS A 9 3.87 -2.05 16.64
CA HIS A 9 2.75 -2.76 15.99
C HIS A 9 2.56 -2.41 14.50
N SER A 10 3.63 -2.04 13.80
CA SER A 10 3.55 -1.67 12.39
C SER A 10 3.60 -2.87 11.43
N GLY A 11 3.71 -4.09 11.97
CA GLY A 11 3.72 -5.32 11.19
C GLY A 11 2.32 -5.71 10.75
N TYR A 12 2.24 -6.67 9.83
CA TYR A 12 1.00 -7.29 9.41
C TYR A 12 0.47 -8.26 10.46
N HIS A 13 -0.81 -8.15 10.80
CA HIS A 13 -1.39 -8.82 11.97
C HIS A 13 -2.12 -10.12 11.67
N TRP A 14 -2.38 -10.45 10.40
CA TRP A 14 -3.08 -11.69 10.08
C TRP A 14 -2.24 -12.91 10.48
N ASP A 15 -2.80 -13.71 11.37
CA ASP A 15 -2.17 -14.89 11.97
C ASP A 15 -2.32 -16.15 11.10
N GLY A 16 -3.24 -16.15 10.14
CA GLY A 16 -3.60 -17.32 9.33
C GLY A 16 -4.91 -17.98 9.75
N SER A 17 -5.62 -17.41 10.73
CA SER A 17 -6.94 -17.88 11.16
C SER A 17 -7.98 -17.79 10.04
N SER A 18 -9.02 -18.61 10.17
CA SER A 18 -10.19 -18.63 9.29
C SER A 18 -11.22 -17.53 9.61
N ASP A 19 -11.00 -16.77 10.68
CA ASP A 19 -11.89 -15.70 11.09
C ASP A 19 -11.80 -14.53 10.11
N ARG A 20 -12.89 -13.76 10.03
CA ARG A 20 -12.91 -12.58 9.15
C ARG A 20 -11.83 -11.60 9.61
N PHE A 21 -10.96 -11.23 8.67
CA PHE A 21 -9.85 -10.34 8.92
C PHE A 21 -9.90 -9.13 7.99
N PHE A 22 -9.59 -7.96 8.56
CA PHE A 22 -9.39 -6.73 7.81
C PHE A 22 -8.23 -5.95 8.43
N GLU A 23 -7.35 -5.44 7.59
CA GLU A 23 -6.31 -4.50 8.03
C GLU A 23 -6.14 -3.39 7.01
N GLY A 24 -5.87 -2.18 7.52
CA GLY A 24 -5.69 -0.99 6.71
C GLY A 24 -4.53 -0.13 7.18
N TRP A 25 -3.91 0.57 6.23
CA TRP A 25 -2.81 1.49 6.45
C TRP A 25 -3.15 2.85 5.85
N TYR A 26 -2.85 3.91 6.59
CA TYR A 26 -3.10 5.29 6.18
C TYR A 26 -1.80 6.10 6.15
N TYR A 27 -1.54 6.75 5.03
CA TYR A 27 -0.46 7.70 4.86
C TYR A 27 -1.05 9.06 4.50
N ARG A 28 -0.63 10.10 5.21
CA ARG A 28 -0.95 11.49 4.89
C ARG A 28 0.32 12.21 4.44
N LEU A 29 0.28 12.80 3.25
CA LEU A 29 1.36 13.62 2.70
C LEU A 29 0.87 15.05 2.58
N THR A 30 1.58 16.00 3.18
CA THR A 30 1.32 17.43 2.99
C THR A 30 2.53 18.04 2.30
N LEU A 31 2.31 18.69 1.16
CA LEU A 31 3.40 19.37 0.45
C LEU A 31 3.84 20.60 1.24
N PRO A 32 5.15 20.86 1.35
CA PRO A 32 5.67 22.02 2.08
C PRO A 32 5.25 23.34 1.43
N SER A 33 5.12 23.36 0.12
CA SER A 33 4.58 24.48 -0.64
C SER A 33 3.06 24.34 -0.80
N GLY A 34 2.32 25.38 -0.42
CA GLY A 34 0.86 25.46 -0.63
C GLY A 34 0.00 24.62 0.32
N GLY A 35 0.58 23.75 1.15
CA GLY A 35 -0.15 22.99 2.17
C GLY A 35 -1.13 21.94 1.61
N GLN A 36 -1.09 21.67 0.30
CA GLN A 36 -1.92 20.64 -0.31
C GLN A 36 -1.64 19.30 0.35
N THR A 37 -2.70 18.62 0.76
CA THR A 37 -2.64 17.33 1.43
C THR A 37 -3.19 16.24 0.52
N PHE A 38 -2.59 15.06 0.64
CA PHE A 38 -2.95 13.83 -0.05
C PHE A 38 -3.09 12.71 0.98
N GLY A 39 -4.04 11.81 0.75
CA GLY A 39 -4.25 10.61 1.57
C GLY A 39 -4.07 9.35 0.74
N PHE A 40 -3.28 8.39 1.23
CA PHE A 40 -3.13 7.07 0.65
C PHE A 40 -3.60 6.04 1.67
N MET A 41 -4.65 5.31 1.32
CA MET A 41 -5.23 4.27 2.15
C MET A 41 -5.10 2.93 1.44
N TYR A 42 -4.46 1.98 2.11
CA TYR A 42 -4.31 0.61 1.64
C TYR A 42 -5.10 -0.31 2.55
N SER A 43 -5.67 -1.38 2.02
CA SER A 43 -6.31 -2.39 2.83
C SER A 43 -6.18 -3.78 2.23
N ILE A 44 -6.40 -4.78 3.08
CA ILE A 44 -6.62 -6.18 2.72
C ILE A 44 -7.84 -6.67 3.51
N ASP A 45 -8.82 -7.23 2.81
CA ASP A 45 -9.98 -7.93 3.39
C ASP A 45 -9.89 -9.41 3.02
N ASP A 46 -10.14 -10.27 3.99
CA ASP A 46 -10.16 -11.73 3.85
C ASP A 46 -8.96 -12.30 3.05
N PRO A 47 -7.74 -12.27 3.64
CA PRO A 47 -6.51 -12.72 2.98
C PRO A 47 -6.47 -14.24 2.69
N ILE A 48 -7.43 -15.02 3.21
CA ILE A 48 -7.62 -16.43 2.83
C ILE A 48 -7.99 -16.52 1.34
N GLY A 49 -8.74 -15.54 0.84
CA GLY A 49 -9.28 -15.54 -0.51
C GLY A 49 -10.57 -16.36 -0.63
N SER A 50 -10.97 -16.62 -1.88
CA SER A 50 -12.15 -17.41 -2.29
C SER A 50 -13.53 -16.76 -2.10
N GLN A 51 -13.61 -15.60 -1.45
CA GLN A 51 -14.86 -14.85 -1.30
C GLN A 51 -14.93 -13.68 -2.29
N SER A 52 -16.14 -13.18 -2.57
CA SER A 52 -16.35 -12.04 -3.47
C SER A 52 -15.80 -10.72 -2.92
N TYR A 53 -15.61 -10.65 -1.61
CA TYR A 53 -15.05 -9.49 -0.90
C TYR A 53 -13.55 -9.63 -0.61
N SER A 54 -12.94 -10.80 -0.86
CA SER A 54 -11.51 -10.99 -0.62
C SER A 54 -10.68 -10.12 -1.56
N GLY A 55 -9.61 -9.52 -1.04
CA GLY A 55 -8.69 -8.73 -1.84
C GLY A 55 -8.21 -7.48 -1.16
N GLY A 56 -7.28 -6.81 -1.82
CA GLY A 56 -6.78 -5.52 -1.38
C GLY A 56 -7.51 -4.36 -2.04
N ALA A 57 -7.32 -3.17 -1.47
CA ALA A 57 -7.69 -1.92 -2.12
C ALA A 57 -6.59 -0.87 -1.96
N ALA A 58 -6.56 0.08 -2.89
CA ALA A 58 -5.89 1.36 -2.73
C ALA A 58 -6.90 2.47 -2.99
N GLN A 59 -6.99 3.41 -2.05
CA GLN A 59 -7.84 4.58 -2.13
C GLN A 59 -6.95 5.81 -1.95
N ILE A 60 -7.07 6.76 -2.87
CA ILE A 60 -6.26 7.96 -2.92
C ILE A 60 -7.18 9.17 -2.84
N LEU A 61 -6.96 10.00 -1.83
CA LEU A 61 -7.45 11.37 -1.75
C LEU A 61 -6.36 12.27 -2.34
N GLY A 62 -6.60 12.73 -3.56
CA GLY A 62 -5.72 13.55 -4.38
C GLY A 62 -5.79 15.04 -4.04
N ALA A 63 -5.24 15.86 -4.92
CA ALA A 63 -5.37 17.31 -4.81
C ALA A 63 -6.84 17.72 -4.98
N ASN A 64 -7.25 18.82 -4.34
CA ASN A 64 -8.63 19.35 -4.42
C ASN A 64 -9.72 18.30 -4.12
N ASP A 65 -9.47 17.39 -3.16
CA ASP A 65 -10.39 16.33 -2.74
C ASP A 65 -10.78 15.34 -3.87
N GLU A 66 -9.99 15.27 -4.94
CA GLU A 66 -10.20 14.25 -5.97
C GLU A 66 -10.02 12.85 -5.40
N TYR A 67 -10.94 11.95 -5.73
CA TYR A 67 -10.91 10.59 -5.21
C TYR A 67 -10.66 9.57 -6.31
N LEU A 68 -9.67 8.71 -6.09
CA LEU A 68 -9.35 7.59 -6.96
C LEU A 68 -9.22 6.31 -6.16
N TYR A 69 -9.87 5.24 -6.62
CA TYR A 69 -9.85 3.96 -5.92
C TYR A 69 -9.72 2.80 -6.89
N ARG A 70 -8.99 1.77 -6.45
CA ARG A 70 -8.89 0.47 -7.12
C ARG A 70 -8.90 -0.69 -6.14
N THR A 71 -9.59 -1.76 -6.54
CA THR A 71 -9.48 -3.07 -5.91
C THR A 71 -8.41 -3.91 -6.58
N PHE A 72 -7.89 -4.83 -5.80
CA PHE A 72 -6.91 -5.82 -6.19
C PHE A 72 -7.41 -7.17 -5.66
N PRO A 73 -8.24 -7.90 -6.44
CA PRO A 73 -8.95 -9.08 -5.93
C PRO A 73 -8.04 -10.30 -5.72
N ASP A 74 -6.84 -10.33 -6.31
CA ASP A 74 -5.92 -11.45 -6.21
C ASP A 74 -5.09 -11.38 -4.92
N VAL A 75 -5.60 -11.95 -3.84
CA VAL A 75 -4.89 -11.98 -2.53
C VAL A 75 -3.50 -12.61 -2.60
N GLN A 76 -3.19 -13.46 -3.59
CA GLN A 76 -1.86 -14.06 -3.75
C GLN A 76 -0.82 -13.03 -4.23
N ARG A 77 -1.27 -11.88 -4.75
CA ARG A 77 -0.44 -10.75 -5.15
C ARG A 77 -0.27 -9.69 -4.07
N PHE A 78 -0.89 -9.88 -2.91
CA PHE A 78 -0.62 -9.09 -1.71
C PHE A 78 0.57 -9.68 -0.95
N TRP A 79 1.42 -8.80 -0.40
CA TRP A 79 2.46 -9.17 0.53
C TRP A 79 2.53 -8.14 1.66
N ALA A 80 2.88 -8.60 2.86
CA ALA A 80 3.17 -7.72 3.97
C ALA A 80 4.17 -8.37 4.94
N ARG A 81 4.88 -7.54 5.71
CA ARG A 81 5.90 -7.96 6.67
C ARG A 81 5.27 -8.08 8.06
N ARG A 82 5.44 -9.22 8.73
CA ARG A 82 4.94 -9.43 10.11
C ARG A 82 5.72 -8.65 11.16
N ASP A 83 6.99 -8.32 10.89
CA ASP A 83 7.93 -7.78 11.88
C ASP A 83 8.14 -6.26 11.79
N ARG A 84 7.67 -5.62 10.71
CA ARG A 84 7.91 -4.20 10.42
C ARG A 84 6.91 -3.64 9.42
N LEU A 85 6.85 -2.31 9.31
CA LEU A 85 6.05 -1.66 8.27
C LEU A 85 6.60 -2.00 6.89
N GLY A 86 5.82 -2.78 6.16
CA GLY A 86 6.12 -3.17 4.78
C GLY A 86 4.92 -3.89 4.21
N LEU A 87 4.35 -3.36 3.14
CA LEU A 87 3.26 -3.99 2.42
C LEU A 87 3.25 -3.61 0.94
N GLY A 88 2.53 -4.36 0.15
CA GLY A 88 2.22 -4.00 -1.22
C GLY A 88 1.24 -4.96 -1.86
N HIS A 89 0.68 -4.53 -2.98
CA HIS A 89 -0.20 -5.34 -3.81
C HIS A 89 0.15 -5.12 -5.27
N TRP A 90 0.52 -6.20 -5.98
CA TRP A 90 0.72 -6.15 -7.43
C TRP A 90 -0.62 -6.34 -8.16
N GLY A 91 -1.09 -5.34 -8.90
CA GLY A 91 -2.32 -5.45 -9.69
C GLY A 91 -2.07 -5.98 -11.09
N LYS A 92 -1.35 -5.22 -11.92
CA LYS A 92 -1.00 -5.60 -13.28
C LYS A 92 0.50 -5.73 -13.41
N THR A 93 0.97 -6.92 -13.77
CA THR A 93 2.38 -7.21 -14.05
C THR A 93 2.48 -8.44 -14.94
N GLU A 94 3.52 -8.50 -15.76
CA GLU A 94 3.89 -9.66 -16.57
C GLU A 94 4.75 -10.67 -15.77
N SER A 95 5.14 -10.31 -14.54
CA SER A 95 5.93 -11.18 -13.66
C SER A 95 5.08 -12.35 -13.14
N SER A 96 5.63 -13.56 -13.24
CA SER A 96 5.13 -14.78 -12.60
C SER A 96 5.69 -15.00 -11.19
N LEU A 97 6.54 -14.08 -10.72
CA LEU A 97 7.13 -14.17 -9.38
C LEU A 97 6.07 -14.00 -8.30
N LYS A 98 6.35 -14.57 -7.13
CA LYS A 98 5.58 -14.26 -5.92
C LYS A 98 5.74 -12.78 -5.58
N SER A 99 4.64 -12.16 -5.16
CA SER A 99 4.61 -10.77 -4.74
C SER A 99 5.55 -10.55 -3.56
N GLN A 100 6.34 -9.48 -3.65
CA GLN A 100 7.34 -9.11 -2.66
C GLN A 100 7.71 -7.64 -2.81
N LEU A 101 8.45 -7.12 -1.82
CA LEU A 101 9.08 -5.82 -1.95
C LEU A 101 10.06 -5.83 -3.13
N LEU A 102 9.91 -4.89 -4.05
CA LEU A 102 10.85 -4.68 -5.15
C LEU A 102 11.64 -3.39 -4.93
N GLU A 103 12.86 -3.35 -5.47
CA GLU A 103 13.59 -2.09 -5.62
C GLU A 103 12.76 -1.08 -6.42
N PRO A 104 12.79 0.23 -6.09
CA PRO A 104 11.86 1.19 -6.69
C PRO A 104 11.86 1.24 -8.22
N THR A 105 13.04 1.21 -8.82
CA THR A 105 13.20 1.23 -10.27
C THR A 105 12.70 -0.07 -10.92
N LEU A 106 12.87 -1.20 -10.24
CA LEU A 106 12.35 -2.49 -10.69
C LEU A 106 10.82 -2.54 -10.60
N PHE A 107 10.26 -2.04 -9.51
CA PHE A 107 8.82 -1.89 -9.31
C PHE A 107 8.20 -1.08 -10.45
N GLN A 108 8.73 0.12 -10.74
CA GLN A 108 8.20 0.99 -11.79
C GLN A 108 8.23 0.34 -13.18
N ARG A 109 9.25 -0.50 -13.45
CA ARG A 109 9.35 -1.24 -14.72
C ARG A 109 8.35 -2.39 -14.81
N GLN A 110 8.25 -3.20 -13.76
CA GLN A 110 7.53 -4.47 -13.78
C GLN A 110 6.06 -4.37 -13.38
N ILE A 111 5.71 -3.44 -12.50
CA ILE A 111 4.36 -3.30 -11.94
C ILE A 111 3.65 -2.16 -12.67
N LYS A 112 2.75 -2.54 -13.59
CA LYS A 112 1.96 -1.61 -14.42
C LYS A 112 0.75 -1.04 -13.68
N GLU A 113 0.33 -1.66 -12.58
CA GLU A 113 -0.68 -1.16 -11.63
C GLU A 113 -0.47 -1.86 -10.29
N GLY A 114 -0.49 -1.12 -9.19
CA GLY A 114 -0.18 -1.63 -7.85
C GLY A 114 0.52 -0.61 -6.97
N TYR A 115 0.86 -1.02 -5.76
CA TYR A 115 1.56 -0.17 -4.79
C TYR A 115 2.51 -0.98 -3.91
N GLN A 116 3.47 -0.29 -3.31
CA GLN A 116 4.24 -0.78 -2.18
C GLN A 116 4.61 0.37 -1.24
N ALA A 117 4.63 0.07 0.05
CA ALA A 117 5.01 1.01 1.09
C ALA A 117 5.83 0.33 2.19
N THR A 118 6.76 1.10 2.76
CA THR A 118 7.57 0.74 3.92
C THR A 118 7.64 1.95 4.85
N ALA A 119 8.38 1.83 5.96
CA ALA A 119 8.68 2.98 6.82
C ALA A 119 9.44 4.11 6.11
N THR A 120 10.08 3.86 4.96
CA THR A 120 10.98 4.80 4.27
C THR A 120 10.58 5.08 2.83
N LEU A 121 9.51 4.49 2.32
CA LEU A 121 9.09 4.60 0.93
C LEU A 121 7.57 4.45 0.83
N ASN A 122 6.96 5.22 -0.05
CA ASN A 122 5.63 4.89 -0.56
C ASN A 122 5.57 5.21 -2.06
N GLN A 123 5.18 4.21 -2.85
CA GLN A 123 5.08 4.36 -4.30
C GLN A 123 3.98 3.50 -4.88
N GLY A 124 3.49 3.90 -6.04
CA GLY A 124 2.50 3.14 -6.77
C GLY A 124 1.93 3.85 -7.97
N PHE A 125 1.06 3.12 -8.64
CA PHE A 125 0.28 3.60 -9.77
C PHE A 125 -1.06 2.88 -9.82
N ILE A 126 -2.15 3.64 -9.90
CA ILE A 126 -3.50 3.12 -10.10
C ILE A 126 -4.26 3.92 -11.16
N CYS A 127 -5.12 3.26 -11.94
CA CYS A 127 -5.73 3.86 -13.12
C CYS A 127 -7.24 3.58 -13.26
N ASP A 128 -8.00 4.66 -13.08
CA ASP A 128 -9.30 5.08 -13.63
C ASP A 128 -9.70 4.75 -15.08
N ARG A 129 -9.51 3.56 -15.66
CA ARG A 129 -9.79 3.37 -17.11
C ARG A 129 -11.17 3.85 -17.59
N ALA A 130 -12.23 3.72 -16.78
CA ALA A 130 -13.56 4.19 -17.18
C ALA A 130 -13.64 5.73 -17.18
N LYS A 131 -12.95 6.37 -16.23
CA LYS A 131 -12.90 7.83 -16.06
C LYS A 131 -11.70 8.50 -16.75
N GLN A 132 -10.80 7.71 -17.35
CA GLN A 132 -9.49 8.13 -17.85
C GLN A 132 -8.60 8.86 -16.82
N ASN A 133 -8.82 8.62 -15.53
CA ASN A 133 -8.04 9.22 -14.45
C ASN A 133 -6.94 8.28 -13.96
N TYR A 134 -5.85 8.81 -13.41
CA TYR A 134 -4.83 7.98 -12.80
C TYR A 134 -4.12 8.73 -11.68
N CYS A 135 -3.49 7.97 -10.79
CA CYS A 135 -2.56 8.52 -9.81
C CYS A 135 -1.25 7.73 -9.91
N ARG A 136 -0.14 8.45 -9.93
CA ARG A 136 1.21 7.90 -9.77
C ARG A 136 1.89 8.67 -8.65
N TRP A 137 2.52 7.95 -7.73
CA TRP A 137 3.25 8.57 -6.64
C TRP A 137 4.55 7.80 -6.38
N TYR A 138 5.53 8.54 -5.89
CA TYR A 138 6.80 8.04 -5.41
C TYR A 138 7.38 9.08 -4.47
N TYR A 139 7.56 8.73 -3.21
CA TYR A 139 8.25 9.58 -2.25
C TYR A 139 9.00 8.74 -1.22
N ILE A 140 10.10 9.30 -0.74
CA ILE A 140 10.91 8.75 0.35
C ILE A 140 10.43 9.35 1.67
N ILE A 141 10.46 8.54 2.72
CA ILE A 141 10.09 8.92 4.07
C ILE A 141 11.35 8.87 4.93
N GLU A 142 11.64 9.96 5.61
CA GLU A 142 12.65 10.02 6.67
C GLU A 142 11.91 10.09 8.01
N PRO A 143 11.84 9.00 8.78
CA PRO A 143 11.17 9.01 10.08
C PRO A 143 11.85 9.98 11.05
N ILE A 144 11.08 10.89 11.63
CA ILE A 144 11.57 11.86 12.63
C ILE A 144 11.18 11.43 14.05
N TYR A 145 10.02 10.81 14.21
CA TYR A 145 9.52 10.29 15.49
C TYR A 145 8.54 9.13 15.25
N GLY A 146 8.35 8.29 16.27
CA GLY A 146 7.33 7.24 16.32
C GLY A 146 6.66 7.23 17.70
N VAL A 147 5.36 7.00 17.74
CA VAL A 147 4.54 7.01 18.97
C VAL A 147 3.84 5.66 19.13
N GLY A 148 3.56 5.24 20.37
CA GLY A 148 2.80 4.02 20.67
C GLY A 148 3.60 2.88 21.31
N ARG A 149 4.60 3.22 22.14
CA ARG A 149 5.34 2.23 22.94
C ARG A 149 4.46 1.51 23.94
#